data_AF-A0AAJ2H3K4-F1
#
_entry.id   AF-A0AAJ2H3K4-F1
#
_cell.length_a   1.000
_cell.length_b   1.000
_cell.length_c   1.000
_cell.angle_alpha   90.00
_cell.angle_beta   90.00
_cell.angle_gamma   90.00
#
_symmetry.space_group_name_H-M   'P 1'
#
loop_
_entity.id
_entity.type
_entity.pdbx_description
1 polymer ?
#
loop_
_entity_poly.entity_id
_entity_poly.type
_entity_poly.pdbx_seq_one_letter_code
_entity_poly.pdbx_strand_id
1 'polypeptide(L)'
;LIELSAAILDAMPYTPASTTVETTAAQAFDLGKGVCQDHTHVFLACARHLGLAARYVSGYLHSEDASHLSTHAWAEVYLDGLWYCFDTSNQLFSLDQHVYLAFGRDYLDAAPVRGVRQGGGDETMQTRVQVLAA
;
A
#
# COMPACT_ATOMS: atom_id res chain seq x y z
N LEU A 1 12.96 -8.82 -7.91
CA LEU A 1 11.93 -7.99 -7.23
C LEU A 1 10.51 -8.46 -7.53
N ILE A 2 10.16 -8.77 -8.78
CA ILE A 2 8.87 -9.41 -9.12
C ILE A 2 8.70 -10.74 -8.37
N GLU A 3 9.71 -11.63 -8.42
CA GLU A 3 9.68 -12.90 -7.66
C GLU A 3 9.57 -12.69 -6.14
N LEU A 4 10.20 -11.65 -5.60
CA LEU A 4 10.06 -11.27 -4.19
C LEU A 4 8.62 -10.84 -3.88
N SER A 5 8.00 -10.05 -4.76
CA SER A 5 6.60 -9.66 -4.64
C SER A 5 5.68 -10.88 -4.64
N ALA A 6 5.89 -11.83 -5.55
CA ALA A 6 5.11 -13.07 -5.59
C ALA A 6 5.30 -13.90 -4.31
N ALA A 7 6.56 -14.10 -3.88
CA ALA A 7 6.87 -14.87 -2.67
C ALA A 7 6.28 -14.25 -1.39
N ILE A 8 6.23 -12.92 -1.30
CA ILE A 8 5.54 -12.23 -0.19
C ILE A 8 4.04 -12.55 -0.25
N LEU A 9 3.39 -12.41 -1.40
CA LEU A 9 1.95 -12.67 -1.51
C LEU A 9 1.60 -14.14 -1.20
N ASP A 10 2.44 -15.09 -1.63
CA ASP A 10 2.27 -16.50 -1.32
C ASP A 10 2.43 -16.79 0.18
N ALA A 11 3.40 -16.13 0.84
CA ALA A 11 3.64 -16.30 2.28
C ALA A 11 2.60 -15.60 3.16
N MET A 12 2.02 -14.50 2.68
CA MET A 12 0.97 -13.76 3.37
C MET A 12 -0.19 -13.41 2.42
N PRO A 13 -1.15 -14.31 2.19
CA PRO A 13 -2.28 -14.04 1.32
C PRO A 13 -3.16 -12.85 1.77
N TYR A 14 -3.71 -12.13 0.80
CA TYR A 14 -4.56 -10.95 1.06
C TYR A 14 -5.80 -11.34 1.87
N THR A 15 -5.93 -10.79 3.08
CA THR A 15 -7.01 -11.11 4.02
C THR A 15 -7.52 -9.83 4.68
N PRO A 16 -8.69 -9.29 4.26
CA PRO A 16 -9.31 -8.13 4.89
C PRO A 16 -9.55 -8.31 6.40
N ALA A 17 -9.56 -7.21 7.15
CA ALA A 17 -9.83 -7.19 8.60
C ALA A 17 -8.91 -8.09 9.46
N SER A 18 -7.71 -8.41 8.97
CA SER A 18 -6.72 -9.21 9.70
C SER A 18 -5.69 -8.37 10.48
N THR A 19 -5.52 -7.11 10.12
CA THR A 19 -4.51 -6.18 10.64
C THR A 19 -5.12 -4.79 10.89
N THR A 20 -4.36 -3.91 11.53
CA THR A 20 -4.71 -2.50 11.76
C THR A 20 -3.62 -1.59 11.20
N VAL A 21 -3.88 -0.28 11.14
CA VAL A 21 -2.89 0.72 10.71
C VAL A 21 -1.61 0.74 11.57
N GLU A 22 -1.67 0.19 12.79
CA GLU A 22 -0.52 0.09 13.71
C GLU A 22 0.27 -1.21 13.55
N THR A 23 -0.23 -2.16 12.76
CA THR A 23 0.45 -3.44 12.52
C THR A 23 1.74 -3.20 11.74
N THR A 24 2.86 -3.67 12.29
CA THR A 24 4.18 -3.53 11.66
C THR A 24 4.41 -4.59 10.59
N ALA A 25 5.36 -4.34 9.67
CA ALA A 25 5.77 -5.30 8.65
C ALA A 25 6.12 -6.68 9.23
N ALA A 26 6.88 -6.71 10.34
CA ALA A 26 7.32 -7.94 10.98
C ALA A 26 6.14 -8.72 11.57
N GLN A 27 5.20 -8.03 12.22
CA GLN A 27 4.00 -8.65 12.78
C GLN A 27 3.10 -9.22 11.69
N ALA A 28 2.85 -8.47 10.60
CA ALA A 28 2.01 -8.95 9.51
C ALA A 28 2.64 -10.15 8.79
N PHE A 29 3.96 -10.14 8.61
CA PHE A 29 4.68 -11.27 8.01
C PHE A 29 4.64 -12.52 8.89
N ASP A 30 4.84 -12.39 10.22
CA ASP A 30 4.72 -13.49 11.17
C ASP A 30 3.28 -14.04 11.25
N LEU A 31 2.29 -13.17 11.07
CA LEU A 31 0.87 -13.56 11.01
C LEU A 31 0.53 -14.37 9.74
N GLY A 32 1.33 -14.26 8.67
CA GLY A 32 1.13 -14.97 7.41
C GLY A 32 -0.12 -14.52 6.64
N LYS A 33 -0.57 -13.27 6.85
CA LYS A 33 -1.70 -12.65 6.13
C LYS A 33 -1.68 -11.14 6.35
N GLY A 34 -2.27 -10.39 5.42
CA GLY A 34 -2.37 -8.94 5.54
C GLY A 34 -3.18 -8.29 4.42
N VAL A 35 -3.14 -6.96 4.37
CA VAL A 35 -3.74 -6.16 3.29
C VAL A 35 -2.66 -5.38 2.51
N CYS A 36 -3.06 -4.51 1.58
CA CYS A 36 -2.13 -3.77 0.73
C CYS A 36 -1.11 -2.91 1.49
N GLN A 37 -1.52 -2.34 2.63
CA GLN A 37 -0.60 -1.63 3.53
C GLN A 37 0.51 -2.57 4.03
N ASP A 38 0.15 -3.77 4.50
CA ASP A 38 1.09 -4.73 5.08
C ASP A 38 2.05 -5.28 4.03
N HIS A 39 1.53 -5.69 2.87
CA HIS A 39 2.34 -6.17 1.76
C HIS A 39 3.35 -5.11 1.31
N THR A 40 2.91 -3.86 1.21
CA THR A 40 3.78 -2.74 0.85
C THR A 40 4.89 -2.57 1.90
N HIS A 41 4.55 -2.63 3.20
CA HIS A 41 5.55 -2.52 4.26
C HIS A 41 6.55 -3.66 4.28
N VAL A 42 6.11 -4.90 4.10
CA VAL A 42 7.00 -6.07 4.02
C VAL A 42 7.91 -5.95 2.80
N PHE A 43 7.35 -5.63 1.62
CA PHE A 43 8.13 -5.45 0.40
C PHE A 43 9.19 -4.34 0.58
N LEU A 44 8.83 -3.20 1.16
CA LEU A 44 9.76 -2.11 1.46
C LEU A 44 10.89 -2.55 2.40
N ALA A 45 10.57 -3.33 3.44
CA ALA A 45 11.57 -3.84 4.37
C ALA A 45 12.59 -4.75 3.63
N CYS A 46 12.09 -5.67 2.80
CA CYS A 46 12.94 -6.54 1.99
C CYS A 46 13.78 -5.76 0.97
N ALA A 47 13.19 -4.83 0.21
CA ALA A 47 13.90 -4.02 -0.78
C ALA A 47 15.03 -3.18 -0.13
N ARG A 48 14.74 -2.56 1.01
CA ARG A 48 15.73 -1.78 1.78
C ARG A 48 16.82 -2.66 2.37
N HIS A 49 16.49 -3.88 2.82
CA HIS A 49 17.48 -4.84 3.28
C HIS A 49 18.47 -5.25 2.16
N LEU A 50 17.99 -5.31 0.91
CA LEU A 50 18.82 -5.52 -0.28
C LEU A 50 19.62 -4.27 -0.71
N GLY A 51 19.57 -3.18 0.06
CA GLY A 51 20.28 -1.94 -0.24
C GLY A 51 19.61 -1.05 -1.29
N LEU A 52 18.35 -1.32 -1.64
CA LEU A 52 17.63 -0.56 -2.67
C LEU A 52 16.88 0.61 -2.04
N ALA A 53 16.93 1.76 -2.72
CA ALA A 53 16.10 2.90 -2.36
C ALA A 53 14.64 2.59 -2.74
N ALA A 54 13.75 2.56 -1.74
CA ALA A 54 12.35 2.24 -1.94
C ALA A 54 11.44 3.16 -1.11
N ARG A 55 10.28 3.52 -1.66
CA ARG A 55 9.29 4.42 -1.03
C ARG A 55 7.89 3.81 -1.00
N TYR A 56 7.17 4.14 0.05
CA TYR A 56 5.75 3.82 0.20
C TYR A 56 4.93 4.81 -0.62
N VAL A 57 3.92 4.32 -1.33
CA VAL A 57 2.96 5.15 -2.05
C VAL A 57 1.55 4.82 -1.57
N SER A 58 0.77 5.86 -1.31
CA SER A 58 -0.67 5.76 -1.08
C SER A 58 -1.42 6.44 -2.23
N GLY A 59 -2.60 5.92 -2.51
CA GLY A 59 -3.39 6.42 -3.62
C GLY A 59 -4.69 5.66 -3.79
N TYR A 60 -5.14 5.62 -5.03
CA TYR A 60 -6.34 4.92 -5.42
C TYR A 60 -6.05 3.96 -6.56
N LEU A 61 -6.74 2.83 -6.57
CA LEU A 61 -6.68 1.86 -7.66
C LEU A 61 -7.99 1.89 -8.45
N HIS A 62 -7.88 2.15 -9.75
CA HIS A 62 -8.98 2.08 -10.70
C HIS A 62 -9.14 0.66 -11.21
N SER A 63 -10.34 0.10 -11.07
CA SER A 63 -10.72 -1.16 -11.70
C SER A 63 -11.86 -0.89 -12.67
N GLU A 64 -11.75 -1.41 -13.90
CA GLU A 64 -12.78 -1.28 -14.93
C GLU A 64 -14.12 -1.89 -14.49
N ASP A 65 -14.07 -2.93 -13.64
CA ASP A 65 -15.24 -3.64 -13.13
C ASP A 65 -15.84 -2.99 -11.87
N ALA A 66 -15.14 -2.03 -11.25
CA ALA A 66 -15.59 -1.37 -10.04
C ALA A 66 -16.09 0.05 -10.35
N SER A 67 -17.33 0.36 -9.96
CA SER A 67 -17.89 1.71 -10.07
C SER A 67 -17.16 2.76 -9.23
N HIS A 68 -16.23 2.35 -8.35
CA HIS A 68 -15.54 3.19 -7.38
C HIS A 68 -14.05 2.87 -7.25
N LEU A 69 -13.26 3.94 -7.12
CA LEU A 69 -11.85 3.89 -6.71
C LEU A 69 -11.74 3.44 -5.25
N SER A 70 -10.88 2.47 -4.97
CA SER A 70 -10.57 2.04 -3.60
C SER A 70 -9.24 2.62 -3.14
N THR A 71 -9.14 3.00 -1.86
CA THR A 71 -7.84 3.39 -1.27
C THR A 71 -6.89 2.22 -1.36
N HIS A 72 -5.67 2.50 -1.81
CA HIS A 72 -4.67 1.48 -2.06
C HIS A 72 -3.28 1.95 -1.67
N ALA A 73 -2.37 0.99 -1.53
CA ALA A 73 -0.97 1.22 -1.25
C ALA A 73 -0.09 0.26 -2.05
N TRP A 74 1.05 0.77 -2.50
CA TRP A 74 2.07 0.00 -3.22
C TRP A 74 3.46 0.55 -2.91
N ALA A 75 4.49 -0.22 -3.26
CA ALA A 75 5.87 0.19 -3.13
C ALA A 75 6.39 0.70 -4.48
N GLU A 76 7.35 1.62 -4.43
CA GLU A 76 8.21 1.89 -5.57
C GLU A 76 9.67 1.72 -5.22
N VAL A 77 10.47 1.20 -6.16
CA VAL A 77 11.91 1.02 -6.02
C VAL A 77 12.64 1.84 -7.08
N TYR A 78 13.67 2.57 -6.67
CA TYR A 78 14.49 3.36 -7.57
C TYR A 78 15.59 2.50 -8.19
N LEU A 79 15.55 2.32 -9.51
CA LEU A 79 16.50 1.54 -10.28
C LEU A 79 16.84 2.32 -11.56
N ASP A 80 18.12 2.38 -11.92
CA ASP A 80 18.58 2.93 -13.21
C ASP A 80 17.99 4.30 -13.58
N GLY A 81 17.79 5.17 -12.58
CA GLY A 81 17.29 6.54 -12.79
C GLY A 81 15.77 6.70 -12.69
N LEU A 82 15.01 5.61 -12.54
CA LEU A 82 13.55 5.59 -12.56
C LEU A 82 12.95 4.93 -11.32
N TRP A 83 11.71 5.30 -10.99
CA TRP A 83 10.91 4.62 -9.98
C TRP A 83 10.03 3.56 -10.63
N TYR A 84 10.15 2.32 -10.17
CA TYR A 84 9.37 1.18 -10.64
C TYR A 84 8.32 0.78 -9.62
N CYS A 85 7.08 0.56 -10.08
CA CYS A 85 5.95 0.14 -9.26
C CYS A 85 6.02 -1.34 -8.87
N PHE A 86 5.70 -1.62 -7.61
CA PHE A 86 5.48 -2.96 -7.07
C PHE A 86 4.22 -2.98 -6.22
N ASP A 87 3.10 -3.31 -6.85
CA ASP A 87 1.83 -3.60 -6.18
C ASP A 87 1.78 -5.10 -5.84
N THR A 88 2.26 -5.43 -4.66
CA THR A 88 2.35 -6.82 -4.21
C THR A 88 1.00 -7.48 -3.98
N SER A 89 -0.04 -6.73 -3.61
CA SER A 89 -1.38 -7.32 -3.42
C SER A 89 -2.01 -7.78 -4.71
N ASN A 90 -1.84 -7.01 -5.78
CA ASN A 90 -2.47 -7.30 -7.07
C ASN A 90 -1.51 -7.95 -8.08
N GLN A 91 -0.22 -8.07 -7.73
CA GLN A 91 0.85 -8.48 -8.65
C GLN A 91 0.89 -7.63 -9.92
N LEU A 92 0.70 -6.31 -9.76
CA LEU A 92 0.78 -5.32 -10.82
C LEU A 92 2.09 -4.55 -10.72
N PHE A 93 2.76 -4.36 -11.86
CA PHE A 93 4.08 -3.72 -11.95
C PHE A 93 4.09 -2.55 -12.93
N SER A 94 2.91 -2.18 -13.45
CA SER A 94 2.66 -0.95 -14.22
C SER A 94 1.69 -0.06 -13.44
N LEU A 95 1.62 1.22 -13.82
CA LEU A 95 0.83 2.24 -13.14
C LEU A 95 -0.47 2.60 -13.86
N ASP A 96 -0.92 1.76 -14.80
CA ASP A 96 -2.05 2.07 -15.69
C ASP A 96 -3.37 2.31 -14.94
N GLN A 97 -3.46 1.80 -13.72
CA GLN A 97 -4.64 1.85 -12.86
C GLN A 97 -4.41 2.64 -11.56
N HIS A 98 -3.20 3.12 -11.31
CA HIS A 98 -2.82 3.72 -10.03
C HIS A 98 -2.88 5.26 -10.09
N VAL A 99 -3.69 5.83 -9.21
CA VAL A 99 -3.78 7.28 -9.02
C VAL A 99 -3.01 7.65 -7.75
N TYR A 100 -1.93 8.41 -7.89
CA TYR A 100 -1.09 8.84 -6.76
C TYR A 100 -1.83 9.83 -5.88
N LEU A 101 -1.70 9.65 -4.56
CA LEU A 101 -2.10 10.64 -3.57
C LEU A 101 -0.89 11.20 -2.82
N ALA A 102 -0.08 10.33 -2.22
CA ALA A 102 1.12 10.71 -1.46
C ALA A 102 2.17 9.60 -1.51
N PHE A 103 3.43 9.96 -1.24
CA PHE A 103 4.51 8.99 -1.08
C PHE A 103 5.48 9.42 0.02
N GLY A 104 6.16 8.45 0.62
CA GLY A 104 7.08 8.69 1.73
C GLY A 104 7.86 7.45 2.16
N ARG A 105 8.41 7.46 3.38
CA ARG A 105 9.19 6.31 3.88
C ARG A 105 8.29 5.15 4.29
N ASP A 106 7.13 5.45 4.83
CA ASP A 106 6.14 4.49 5.29
C ASP A 106 4.74 5.14 5.28
N TYR A 107 3.76 4.45 5.86
CA TYR A 107 2.38 4.90 5.91
C TYR A 107 2.24 6.25 6.63
N LEU A 108 3.05 6.56 7.65
CA LEU A 108 2.93 7.80 8.41
C LEU A 108 3.30 9.06 7.62
N ASP A 109 4.14 8.91 6.59
CA ASP A 109 4.50 9.98 5.66
C ASP A 109 3.50 10.11 4.50
N ALA A 110 2.70 9.06 4.23
CA ALA A 110 1.77 8.98 3.10
C ALA A 110 0.30 8.81 3.52
N ALA A 111 -0.01 8.99 4.81
CA ALA A 111 -1.37 8.82 5.32
C ALA A 111 -2.31 9.87 4.72
N PRO A 112 -3.48 9.49 4.17
CA PRO A 112 -4.44 10.45 3.60
C PRO A 112 -4.90 11.52 4.60
N VAL A 113 -5.06 11.11 5.87
CA VAL A 113 -5.44 11.99 6.99
C VAL A 113 -4.59 11.61 8.19
N ARG A 114 -3.93 12.61 8.80
CA ARG A 114 -3.17 12.46 10.04
C ARG A 114 -3.50 13.62 10.98
N GLY A 115 -3.71 13.33 12.25
CA GLY A 115 -4.05 14.33 13.25
C GLY A 115 -3.90 13.79 14.65
N VAL A 116 -4.08 14.67 15.63
CA VAL A 116 -4.16 14.33 17.05
C VAL A 116 -5.56 14.66 17.52
N ARG A 117 -6.11 13.79 18.36
CA ARG A 117 -7.43 13.96 18.95
C ARG A 117 -7.31 14.27 20.44
N GLN A 118 -8.13 15.19 20.94
CA GLN A 118 -8.23 15.51 22.36
C GLN A 118 -9.73 15.55 22.76
N GLY A 119 -10.18 14.64 23.64
CA GLY A 119 -11.60 14.50 24.04
C GLY A 119 -12.17 13.08 23.89
N GLY A 120 -13.51 12.95 23.81
CA GLY A 120 -14.27 11.67 23.72
C GLY A 120 -15.56 11.79 22.89
N GLY A 121 -16.09 10.67 22.38
CA GLY A 121 -17.25 10.58 21.48
C GLY A 121 -17.07 9.60 20.31
N ASP A 122 -18.16 9.20 19.65
CA ASP A 122 -18.13 8.34 18.45
C ASP A 122 -17.80 9.16 17.20
N GLU A 123 -16.93 8.64 16.35
CA GLU A 123 -16.53 9.27 15.09
C GLU A 123 -16.59 8.25 13.95
N THR A 124 -17.05 8.70 12.78
CA THR A 124 -17.11 7.89 11.57
C THR A 124 -16.42 8.63 10.44
N MET A 125 -15.49 7.96 9.76
CA MET A 125 -14.87 8.48 8.54
C MET A 125 -15.57 7.87 7.32
N GLN A 126 -15.98 8.72 6.38
CA GLN A 126 -16.50 8.28 5.08
C GLN A 126 -15.59 8.83 3.98
N THR A 127 -15.18 7.95 3.07
CA THR A 127 -14.35 8.31 1.92
C THR A 127 -15.09 7.92 0.65
N ARG A 128 -15.16 8.85 -0.31
CA ARG A 128 -15.75 8.62 -1.63
C ARG A 128 -14.85 9.25 -2.69
N VAL A 129 -14.51 8.49 -3.72
CA VAL A 129 -13.71 8.98 -4.85
C VAL A 129 -14.40 8.59 -6.15
N GLN A 130 -14.45 9.51 -7.10
CA GLN A 130 -15.08 9.34 -8.40
C GLN A 130 -14.17 9.88 -9.50
N VAL A 131 -13.99 9.08 -10.56
CA VAL A 131 -13.37 9.54 -11.81
C VAL A 131 -14.50 9.96 -12.74
N LEU A 132 -14.46 11.20 -13.21
CA LEU A 132 -15.43 11.71 -14.18
C LEU A 132 -14.81 11.62 -15.57
N ALA A 133 -15.56 11.12 -16.55
CA ALA A 133 -15.16 11.24 -17.95
C ALA A 133 -15.13 12.74 -18.32
N ALA A 134 -14.08 13.14 -19.04
CA ALA A 134 -13.90 14.52 -19.53
C ALA A 134 -14.86 14.85 -20.66
#